data_AF-A0AAV2IBQ8-F1
#
_entry.id   AF-A0AAV2IBQ8-F1
#
_cell.length_a   1.000
_cell.length_b   1.000
_cell.length_c   1.000
_cell.angle_alpha   90.00
_cell.angle_beta   90.00
_cell.angle_gamma   90.00
#
_symmetry.space_group_name_H-M   'P 1'
#
loop_
_entity.id
_entity.type
_entity.pdbx_description
1 polymer ?
#
loop_
_entity_poly.entity_id
_entity_poly.type
_entity_poly.pdbx_seq_one_letter_code
_entity_poly.pdbx_strand_id
1 'polypeptide(L)' 'CQHCRISFEERGLYFLHKSLHGEMSPWQCSICHKICADRNDFHLHFVN' A
#
# COMPACT_ATOMS: atom_id res chain seq x y z
N CYS A 1 3.45 3.83 7.80
CA CYS A 1 3.84 3.98 6.37
C CYS A 1 3.99 5.45 6.04
N GLN A 2 5.14 5.85 5.49
CA GLN A 2 5.42 7.25 5.15
C GLN A 2 4.55 7.76 3.98
N HIS A 3 4.08 6.88 3.11
CA HIS A 3 3.27 7.24 1.95
C HIS A 3 1.78 7.33 2.30
N CYS A 4 1.26 6.35 3.04
CA CYS A 4 -0.17 6.20 3.32
C CYS A 4 -0.60 6.76 4.68
N ARG A 5 0.35 7.18 5.53
CA ARG A 5 0.11 7.63 6.91
C ARG A 5 -0.65 6.63 7.81
N ILE A 6 -0.63 5.34 7.44
CA ILE A 6 -1.15 4.25 8.28
C ILE A 6 -0.10 3.88 9.32
N SER A 7 -0.49 3.80 10.59
CA SER A 7 0.33 3.32 11.70
C SER A 7 0.03 1.85 12.01
N PHE A 8 1.06 1.12 12.41
CA PHE A 8 0.95 -0.28 12.85
C PHE A 8 1.64 -0.40 14.20
N GLU A 9 1.03 -1.13 15.13
CA GLU A 9 1.62 -1.40 16.45
C GLU A 9 2.78 -2.40 16.34
N GLU A 10 2.68 -3.35 15.39
CA GLU A 10 3.67 -4.39 15.17
C GLU A 10 4.54 -4.10 13.94
N ARG A 11 5.85 -4.34 14.07
CA ARG A 11 6.81 -4.21 12.97
C ARG A 11 6.51 -5.16 11.81
N GLY A 12 6.06 -6.37 12.08
CA GLY A 12 5.73 -7.36 11.05
C GLY A 12 4.61 -6.87 10.11
N LEU A 13 3.54 -6.33 10.69
CA LEU A 13 2.42 -5.74 9.94
C LEU A 13 2.87 -4.56 9.08
N TYR A 14 3.77 -3.73 9.61
CA TYR A 14 4.36 -2.64 8.83
C TYR A 14 5.13 -3.13 7.60
N PHE A 15 5.96 -4.17 7.74
CA PHE A 15 6.71 -4.74 6.61
C PHE A 15 5.79 -5.40 5.58
N LEU A 16 4.79 -6.15 6.05
CA LEU A 16 3.77 -6.74 5.17
C LEU A 16 3.05 -5.64 4.38
N HIS A 17 2.53 -4.61 5.05
CA HIS A 17 1.91 -3.47 4.37
C HIS A 17 2.85 -2.79 3.39
N LYS A 18 4.12 -2.56 3.76
CA LYS A 18 5.11 -1.93 2.88
C LYS A 18 5.32 -2.76 1.61
N SER A 19 5.29 -4.09 1.71
CA SER A 19 5.46 -4.99 0.56
C SER A 19 4.29 -4.97 -0.42
N LEU A 20 3.12 -4.42 -0.04
CA LEU A 20 1.99 -4.25 -0.94
C LEU A 20 2.16 -3.07 -1.91
N HIS A 21 3.08 -2.16 -1.60
CA HIS A 21 3.47 -1.08 -2.50
C HIS A 21 4.43 -1.61 -3.58
N GLY A 22 4.18 -1.21 -4.82
CA GLY A 22 5.02 -1.51 -5.96
C GLY A 22 6.26 -0.63 -6.01
N GLU A 23 7.23 -1.06 -6.81
CA GLU A 23 8.54 -0.41 -6.92
C GLU A 23 8.48 0.94 -7.64
N MET A 24 7.53 1.13 -8.57
CA MET A 24 7.45 2.37 -9.36
C MET A 24 6.73 3.49 -8.61
N SER A 25 5.81 3.16 -7.71
CA SER A 25 4.97 4.13 -7.02
C SER A 25 4.38 3.56 -5.74
N PRO A 26 4.22 4.37 -4.67
CA PRO A 26 3.47 3.95 -3.48
C PRO A 26 2.00 3.63 -3.77
N TRP A 27 1.45 4.01 -4.92
CA TRP A 27 0.08 3.66 -5.31
C TRP A 27 0.02 2.51 -6.31
N GLN A 28 1.15 1.90 -6.64
CA GLN A 28 1.17 0.67 -7.42
C GLN A 28 0.96 -0.52 -6.50
N CYS A 29 0.05 -1.43 -6.85
CA CYS A 29 -0.11 -2.70 -6.15
C CYS A 29 1.04 -3.64 -6.55
N SER A 30 1.77 -4.20 -5.59
CA SER A 30 2.85 -5.16 -5.88
C SER A 30 2.33 -6.52 -6.39
N ILE A 31 1.05 -6.83 -6.16
CA ILE A 31 0.44 -8.12 -6.52
C ILE A 31 -0.07 -8.10 -7.96
N CYS A 32 -0.88 -7.10 -8.32
CA CYS A 32 -1.50 -7.02 -9.66
C CYS A 32 -0.87 -5.96 -10.56
N HIS A 33 0.12 -5.20 -10.06
CA HIS A 33 0.80 -4.11 -10.75
C HIS A 33 -0.09 -2.93 -11.20
N LYS A 34 -1.37 -2.91 -10.79
CA LYS A 34 -2.26 -1.76 -11.01
C LYS A 34 -1.70 -0.53 -10.33
N ILE A 35 -1.61 0.58 -11.07
CA ILE A 35 -1.28 1.90 -10.53
C ILE A 35 -2.60 2.59 -10.18
N CYS A 36 -2.81 2.85 -8.90
CA CYS A 36 -3.95 3.59 -8.39
C CYS A 36 -3.71 5.10 -8.52
N ALA A 37 -4.78 5.87 -8.66
CA ALA A 37 -4.68 7.32 -8.87
C ALA A 37 -4.17 8.06 -7.62
N ASP A 38 -4.59 7.60 -6.45
CA ASP A 38 -4.27 8.21 -5.17
C ASP A 38 -4.41 7.20 -4.01
N ARG A 39 -4.21 7.69 -2.78
CA ARG A 39 -4.29 6.91 -1.55
C ARG A 39 -5.64 6.20 -1.38
N ASN A 40 -6.75 6.88 -1.66
CA ASN A 40 -8.08 6.37 -1.43
C ASN A 40 -8.41 5.24 -2.41
N ASP A 41 -8.06 5.43 -3.69
CA ASP A 41 -8.17 4.38 -4.72
C ASP A 41 -7.31 3.15 -4.35
N PHE A 42 -6.09 3.37 -3.86
CA PHE A 42 -5.22 2.29 -3.38
C PHE A 42 -5.81 1.57 -2.15
N HIS A 43 -6.39 2.30 -1.20
CA HIS A 43 -7.06 1.69 -0.04
C HIS A 43 -8.26 0.83 -0.45
N LEU A 44 -9.12 1.36 -1.31
CA LEU A 44 -10.29 0.63 -1.80
C LEU A 44 -9.89 -0.64 -2.57
N HIS A 45 -8.75 -0.62 -3.26
CA HIS A 45 -8.21 -1.78 -3.96
C HIS A 45 -7.88 -2.98 -3.05
N PHE A 46 -7.61 -2.78 -1.76
CA PHE A 46 -7.35 -3.87 -0.80
C PHE A 46 -8.53 -4.21 0.11
N VAL A 47 -9.56 -3.37 0.13
CA VAL A 47 -10.75 -3.55 0.99
C VAL A 47 -11.91 -4.20 0.22
N ASN A 48 -11.98 -4.02 -1.10
CA ASN A 48 -12.91 -4.70 -2.01
C ASN A 48 -12.22 -5.82 -2.78
#